data_AF-A0A6A2G274-F1
#
_entry.id   AF-A0A6A2G274-F1
#
_cell.length_a   1.000
_cell.length_b   1.000
_cell.length_c   1.000
_cell.angle_alpha   90.00
_cell.angle_beta   90.00
_cell.angle_gamma   90.00
#
_symmetry.space_group_name_H-M   'P 1'
#
loop_
_entity.id
_entity.type
_entity.pdbx_description
1 polymer ?
#
loop_
_entity_poly.entity_id
_entity_poly.type
_entity_poly.pdbx_seq_one_letter_code
_entity_poly.pdbx_strand_id
1 'polypeptide(L)' 'MVTETVAELRKIRTDLDMLTNLYSKLVDRLIPEEEPEAEDLKAIRSKDRIASEAELLKVLDA' A
#
# COMPACT_ATOMS: atom_id res chain seq x y z
N MET A 1 27.46 30.74 14.77
CA MET A 1 28.25 29.53 15.11
C MET A 1 27.26 28.42 15.41
N VAL A 2 27.36 27.28 14.72
CA VAL A 2 26.57 26.09 15.10
C VAL A 2 27.15 25.62 16.43
N THR A 3 26.36 25.67 17.50
CA THR A 3 26.79 25.17 18.81
C THR A 3 26.98 23.65 18.71
N GLU A 4 27.95 23.13 19.45
CA GLU A 4 28.30 21.69 19.48
C GLU A 4 27.07 20.80 19.67
N THR A 5 26.12 21.24 20.50
CA THR A 5 24.80 20.64 20.71
C THR A 5 23.94 20.50 19.46
N VAL A 6 23.95 21.47 18.55
CA VAL A 6 23.17 21.40 17.30
C VAL A 6 23.79 20.38 16.33
N ALA A 7 25.12 20.22 16.36
CA ALA A 7 25.79 19.21 15.55
C ALA A 7 25.48 17.78 16.06
N GLU A 8 25.45 17.59 17.38
CA GLU A 8 25.05 16.30 17.99
C GLU A 8 23.60 15.96 17.70
N LEU A 9 22.68 16.91 17.83
CA LEU A 9 21.26 16.71 17.50
C LEU A 9 21.06 16.33 16.02
N ARG A 10 21.86 16.89 15.12
CA ARG A 10 21.83 16.50 13.69
C ARG A 10 22.32 15.08 13.46
N LYS A 11 23.35 14.63 14.18
CA LYS A 11 23.82 13.24 14.12
C LYS A 11 22.75 12.28 14.63
N ILE A 12 22.19 12.55 15.81
CA ILE A 12 21.09 11.75 16.39
C ILE A 12 19.92 11.62 15.41
N ARG A 13 19.53 12.73 14.76
CA ARG A 13 18.45 12.70 13.76
C ARG A 13 18.79 11.84 12.55
N THR A 14 20.02 11.94 12.06
CA THR A 14 20.49 11.10 10.93
C THR A 14 20.47 9.62 11.29
N ASP A 15 20.92 9.28 12.50
CA ASP A 15 20.95 7.90 12.98
C ASP A 15 19.52 7.33 13.15
N LEU A 16 18.58 8.15 13.64
CA LEU A 16 17.16 7.78 13.74
C LEU A 16 16.51 7.58 12.37
N ASP A 17 16.82 8.45 11.40
CA ASP A 17 16.33 8.30 10.02
C ASP A 17 16.87 7.01 9.39
N MET A 18 18.14 6.65 9.68
CA MET A 18 18.74 5.39 9.23
C MET A 18 18.06 4.17 9.86
N LEU A 19 17.82 4.20 11.17
CA LEU A 19 17.11 3.12 11.88
C LEU A 19 15.68 2.93 11.36
N THR A 20 14.97 4.03 11.12
CA THR A 20 13.61 4.00 10.59
C THR A 20 13.58 3.35 9.20
N ASN A 21 14.52 3.73 8.33
CA ASN A 21 14.63 3.13 6.99
C ASN A 21 14.97 1.64 7.03
N LEU A 22 15.83 1.21 7.95
CA LEU A 22 16.16 -0.21 8.12
C LEU A 22 14.96 -1.00 8.61
N TYR A 23 14.19 -0.44 9.54
CA TYR A 23 12.98 -1.06 10.05
C TYR A 23 11.92 -1.20 8.95
N SER A 24 11.66 -0.15 8.15
CA SER A 24 10.72 -0.23 7.03
C SER A 24 11.10 -1.33 6.05
N LYS A 25 12.38 -1.41 5.66
CA LYS A 25 12.87 -2.47 4.77
C LYS A 25 12.75 -3.88 5.36
N LEU A 26 12.86 -4.00 6.68
CA LEU A 26 12.68 -5.27 7.37
C LEU A 26 11.20 -5.67 7.36
N VAL A 27 10.30 -4.72 7.61
CA VAL A 27 8.84 -4.94 7.55
C VAL A 27 8.43 -5.34 6.13
N ASP A 28 8.90 -4.63 5.11
CA ASP A 28 8.60 -4.95 3.70
C ASP A 28 9.04 -6.37 3.31
N ARG A 29 10.11 -6.88 3.94
CA ARG A 29 10.61 -8.26 3.72
C ARG A 29 9.91 -9.31 4.57
N LEU A 30 9.37 -8.91 5.72
CA LEU A 30 8.67 -9.79 6.64
C LEU A 30 7.21 -9.98 6.24
N ILE A 31 6.62 -8.99 5.57
CA ILE A 31 5.31 -9.12 4.94
C ILE A 31 5.51 -10.00 3.70
N PRO A 32 5.00 -11.23 3.68
CA PRO A 32 5.06 -12.06 2.49
C PRO A 32 4.24 -11.39 1.39
N GLU A 33 4.74 -11.42 0.16
CA GLU A 33 3.88 -11.16 -1.00
C GLU A 33 2.80 -12.25 -1.01
N GLU A 34 1.55 -11.86 -0.83
CA GLU A 34 0.41 -12.76 -0.98
C GLU A 34 0.18 -12.99 -2.48
N GLU A 35 0.30 -14.25 -2.91
CA GLU A 35 -0.12 -14.63 -4.26
C GLU A 35 -1.64 -14.41 -4.37
N PRO A 36 -2.12 -13.77 -5.46
CA PRO A 36 -3.53 -13.52 -5.64
C PRO A 36 -4.30 -14.85 -5.68
N GLU A 37 -5.46 -14.90 -5.03
CA GLU A 37 -6.29 -16.08 -5.08
C GLU A 37 -6.82 -16.32 -6.50
N ALA A 38 -7.26 -17.55 -6.78
CA ALA A 38 -7.83 -17.89 -8.08
C ALA A 38 -9.05 -17.01 -8.44
N GLU A 39 -9.80 -16.56 -7.44
CA GLU A 39 -10.92 -15.63 -7.60
C GLU A 39 -10.45 -14.22 -7.96
N ASP A 40 -9.39 -13.71 -7.33
CA ASP A 40 -8.81 -12.40 -7.64
C ASP A 40 -8.29 -12.36 -9.08
N LEU A 41 -7.58 -13.42 -9.49
CA LEU A 41 -7.11 -13.58 -10.86
C LEU A 41 -8.27 -13.60 -11.87
N LYS A 42 -9.39 -14.23 -11.49
CA LYS A 42 -10.59 -14.29 -12.32
C LYS A 42 -11.28 -12.93 -12.41
N ALA A 43 -11.37 -12.20 -11.31
CA ALA A 43 -11.93 -10.85 -11.26
C ALA A 43 -11.12 -9.89 -12.14
N ILE A 44 -9.79 -9.87 -11.99
CA ILE A 44 -8.88 -9.02 -12.78
C ILE A 44 -8.97 -9.32 -14.29
N ARG A 45 -9.13 -10.60 -14.67
CA ARG A 45 -9.20 -11.02 -16.08
C ARG A 45 -10.60 -10.90 -16.68
N SER A 46 -11.63 -10.89 -15.85
CA SER A 46 -13.01 -10.78 -16.33
C SER A 46 -13.27 -9.37 -16.85
N LYS A 47 -13.91 -9.26 -18.01
CA LYS A 47 -14.39 -7.97 -18.48
C LYS A 47 -15.58 -7.57 -17.63
N ASP A 48 -15.56 -6.34 -17.14
CA ASP A 48 -16.70 -5.77 -16.45
C ASP A 48 -17.95 -5.86 -17.33
N ARG A 49 -19.03 -6.34 -16.72
CA ARG A 49 -20.32 -6.36 -17.39
C ARG A 49 -20.89 -4.94 -17.38
N ILE A 50 -20.93 -4.31 -18.55
CA ILE A 50 -21.67 -3.05 -18.74
C ILE A 50 -23.14 -3.41 -18.86
N ALA A 51 -23.94 -3.01 -17.86
CA ALA A 51 -25.39 -3.22 -17.88
C ALA A 51 -26.08 -2.12 -18.71
N SER A 52 -27.10 -2.52 -19.48
CA SER A 52 -27.96 -1.60 -20.21
C SER A 52 -29.06 -1.02 -19.32
N GLU A 53 -29.65 0.12 -19.72
CA GLU A 53 -30.76 0.76 -19.00
C GLU A 53 -31.94 -0.20 -18.76
N ALA A 54 -32.29 -0.99 -19.77
CA ALA A 54 -33.36 -1.99 -19.66
C ALA A 54 -33.04 -3.13 -18.67
N GLU A 55 -31.78 -3.46 -18.44
CA GLU A 55 -31.37 -4.45 -17.43
C GLU A 55 -31.38 -3.87 -16.02
N LEU A 56 -31.09 -2.58 -15.87
CA LEU A 56 -31.17 -1.87 -14.59
C LEU A 56 -32.62 -1.75 -14.11
N LEU A 57 -33.55 -1.43 -15.03
CA LEU A 57 -34.98 -1.33 -14.72
C LEU A 57 -35.59 -2.63 -14.20
N LYS A 58 -35.17 -3.79 -14.71
CA LYS A 58 -35.65 -5.11 -14.24
C LYS A 58 -35.37 -5.38 -12.75
N VAL A 59 -34.37 -4.74 -12.17
CA VAL A 59 -34.03 -4.88 -10.74
C VAL A 59 -34.95 -4.03 -9.86
N LEU A 60 -35.52 -2.95 -10.41
CA LEU A 60 -36.41 -2.04 -9.68
C LEU A 60 -37.88 -2.51 -9.69
N ASP A 61 -38.24 -3.37 -10.63
CA ASP A 61 -39.61 -3.92 -10.78
C ASP A 61 -39.84 -5.25 -10.03
N ALA A 62 -38.90 -5.68 -9.18
CA ALA A 62 -38.98 -6.90 -8.35
C ALA A 62 -39.37 -6.58 -6.89
#